data_AF-A0A953X7R4-F1
#
_entry.id   AF-A0A953X7R4-F1
#
_cell.length_a   1.000
_cell.length_b   1.000
_cell.length_c   1.000
_cell.angle_alpha   90.00
_cell.angle_beta   90.00
_cell.angle_gamma   90.00
#
_symmetry.space_group_name_H-M   'P 1'
#
loop_
_entity.id
_entity.type
_entity.pdbx_description
1 polymer ?
#
loop_
_entity_poly.entity_id
_entity_poly.type
_entity_poly.pdbx_seq_one_letter_code
_entity_poly.pdbx_strand_id
1 'polypeptide(L)'
;MSKATQETRQSFLERIGNLTRSATSLRARIRQGLGRAPQAVEVEVRPAAPIKITRETSAPDGQCLYAIGDIHGRRDLLERLVGQIEEDAAALPETTTSKTLVFLGDYIDRGLQSRDVIDFLLSDRLKAFERVFLMGNHEEALLRFLTDANFGKQWVRYGGAETLYSYGFAPPNSRASLDSHEAMQAAE
;
A
#
# COMPACT_ATOMS: atom_id res chain seq x y z
N MET A 1 14.60 15.63 14.21
CA MET A 1 13.22 15.11 14.33
C MET A 1 12.39 16.13 15.09
N SER A 2 11.29 16.60 14.52
CA SER A 2 10.47 17.70 15.07
C SER A 2 9.66 17.25 16.29
N LYS A 3 9.47 18.15 17.27
CA LYS A 3 8.60 17.94 18.44
C LYS A 3 7.17 17.54 18.05
N ALA A 4 6.68 18.02 16.90
CA ALA A 4 5.35 17.71 16.40
C ALA A 4 5.17 16.20 16.10
N THR A 5 6.22 15.51 15.66
CA THR A 5 6.17 14.07 15.33
C THR A 5 6.13 13.19 16.58
N GLN A 6 6.65 13.68 17.71
CA GLN A 6 6.63 12.95 18.99
C GLN A 6 5.28 13.06 19.71
N GLU A 7 4.62 14.22 19.64
CA GLU A 7 3.31 14.43 20.27
C GLU A 7 2.19 13.63 19.60
N THR A 8 2.21 13.52 18.26
CA THR A 8 1.25 12.65 17.52
C THR A 8 1.44 11.17 17.85
N ARG A 9 2.70 10.75 18.05
CA ARG A 9 3.03 9.38 18.43
C ARG A 9 2.52 9.04 19.83
N GLN A 10 2.62 9.95 20.80
CA GLN A 10 2.11 9.70 22.16
C GLN A 10 0.57 9.64 22.21
N SER A 11 -0.11 10.54 21.50
CA SER A 11 -1.57 10.53 21.38
C SER A 11 -2.11 9.24 20.72
N PHE A 12 -1.36 8.69 19.76
CA PHE A 12 -1.67 7.41 19.13
C PHE A 12 -1.55 6.23 20.12
N LEU A 13 -0.52 6.23 20.97
CA LEU A 13 -0.24 5.15 21.94
C LEU A 13 -1.26 5.09 23.09
N GLU A 14 -1.75 6.23 23.58
CA GLU A 14 -2.72 6.25 24.69
C GLU A 14 -4.10 5.70 24.31
N ARG A 15 -4.52 5.84 23.05
CA ARG A 15 -5.88 5.47 22.61
C ARG A 15 -6.11 3.97 22.41
N ILE A 16 -5.03 3.18 22.30
CA ILE A 16 -5.09 1.74 21.96
C ILE A 16 -4.96 0.79 23.17
N GLY A 17 -4.58 1.29 24.36
CA GLY A 17 -4.33 0.47 25.54
C GLY A 17 -5.54 -0.26 26.18
N ASN A 18 -6.78 0.02 25.74
CA ASN A 18 -7.99 -0.39 26.47
C ASN A 18 -8.72 -1.64 25.94
N LEU A 19 -8.15 -2.43 25.03
CA LEU A 19 -8.89 -3.44 24.26
C LEU A 19 -8.37 -4.88 24.39
N THR A 20 -8.42 -5.47 25.58
CA THR A 20 -8.32 -6.94 25.73
C THR A 20 -9.33 -7.48 26.73
N ARG A 21 -10.36 -8.20 26.25
CA ARG A 21 -11.03 -9.28 27.01
C ARG A 21 -11.92 -10.15 26.11
N SER A 22 -11.49 -11.42 25.99
CA SER A 22 -12.27 -12.67 25.83
C SER A 22 -13.04 -12.95 24.52
N ALA A 23 -12.80 -14.14 23.93
CA ALA A 23 -13.88 -15.10 23.62
C ALA A 23 -13.35 -16.44 23.04
N THR A 24 -13.53 -17.48 23.83
CA THR A 24 -13.43 -18.91 23.49
C THR A 24 -14.71 -19.34 22.73
N SER A 25 -14.60 -20.13 21.64
CA SER A 25 -15.58 -21.18 21.19
C SER A 25 -15.70 -21.45 19.67
N LEU A 26 -14.80 -20.99 18.80
CA LEU A 26 -14.92 -21.28 17.35
C LEU A 26 -14.19 -22.58 16.90
N ARG A 27 -14.28 -23.67 17.66
CA ARG A 27 -13.71 -25.00 17.28
C ARG A 27 -14.74 -26.00 16.75
N ALA A 28 -16.02 -25.66 16.70
CA ALA A 28 -17.09 -26.61 16.34
C ALA A 28 -17.53 -26.59 14.85
N ARG A 29 -17.08 -25.63 14.03
CA ARG A 29 -17.68 -25.39 12.69
C ARG A 29 -16.82 -25.74 11.47
N ILE A 30 -15.61 -26.27 11.64
CA ILE A 30 -14.68 -26.55 10.52
C ILE A 30 -14.76 -28.01 10.02
N ARG A 31 -15.56 -28.88 10.65
CA ARG A 31 -15.53 -30.33 10.36
C ARG A 31 -16.48 -30.81 9.25
N GLN A 32 -17.13 -29.94 8.48
CA GLN A 32 -18.25 -30.36 7.61
C GLN A 32 -18.31 -29.72 6.21
N GLY A 33 -17.18 -29.49 5.53
CA GLY A 33 -17.22 -28.83 4.22
C GLY A 33 -16.05 -29.05 3.25
N LEU A 34 -15.34 -30.19 3.31
CA LEU A 34 -14.29 -30.52 2.35
C LEU A 34 -14.67 -31.78 1.58
N GLY A 35 -15.16 -31.62 0.36
CA GLY A 35 -15.60 -32.73 -0.48
C GLY A 35 -15.91 -32.38 -1.94
N ARG A 36 -15.24 -31.39 -2.55
CA ARG A 36 -15.33 -31.17 -4.01
C ARG A 36 -13.96 -30.94 -4.62
N ALA A 37 -13.59 -31.81 -5.56
CA ALA A 37 -12.42 -31.64 -6.41
C ALA A 37 -12.62 -30.45 -7.36
N PRO A 38 -11.54 -29.74 -7.76
CA PRO A 38 -11.63 -28.60 -8.66
C PRO A 38 -11.97 -29.08 -10.07
N GLN A 39 -13.07 -28.55 -10.64
CA GLN A 39 -13.33 -28.68 -12.08
C GLN A 39 -12.43 -27.72 -12.84
N ALA A 40 -11.80 -28.19 -13.90
CA ALA A 40 -11.06 -27.35 -14.84
C ALA A 40 -12.04 -26.36 -15.47
N VAL A 41 -11.81 -25.07 -15.25
CA VAL A 41 -12.53 -24.00 -15.94
C VAL A 41 -11.74 -23.68 -17.20
N GLU A 42 -12.24 -24.07 -18.36
CA GLU A 42 -11.73 -23.59 -19.64
C GLU A 42 -12.00 -22.09 -19.74
N VAL A 43 -10.93 -21.28 -19.71
CA VAL A 43 -11.01 -19.83 -19.90
C VAL A 43 -11.02 -19.56 -21.39
N GLU A 44 -12.22 -19.41 -21.96
CA GLU A 44 -12.40 -18.96 -23.35
C GLU A 44 -11.96 -17.49 -23.45
N VAL A 45 -10.76 -17.26 -23.99
CA VAL A 45 -10.23 -15.90 -24.23
C VAL A 45 -10.99 -15.29 -25.41
N ARG A 46 -12.00 -14.46 -25.11
CA ARG A 46 -12.69 -13.67 -26.13
C ARG A 46 -11.76 -12.59 -26.67
N PRO A 47 -11.64 -12.41 -27.99
CA PRO A 47 -10.87 -11.30 -28.55
C PRO A 47 -11.48 -9.98 -28.10
N ALA A 48 -10.68 -9.14 -27.44
CA ALA A 48 -11.12 -7.82 -27.01
C ALA A 48 -11.49 -6.98 -28.24
N ALA A 49 -12.67 -6.36 -28.24
CA ALA A 49 -13.05 -5.42 -29.27
C ALA A 49 -12.04 -4.26 -29.33
N PRO A 50 -11.73 -3.69 -30.51
CA PRO A 50 -10.77 -2.61 -30.63
C PRO A 50 -11.20 -1.42 -29.78
N ILE A 51 -10.34 -1.01 -28.85
CA ILE A 51 -10.55 0.16 -28.00
C ILE A 51 -10.50 1.39 -28.91
N LYS A 52 -11.63 2.09 -29.05
CA LYS A 52 -11.68 3.35 -29.79
C LYS A 52 -11.06 4.45 -28.94
N ILE A 53 -9.84 4.89 -29.30
CA ILE A 53 -9.21 6.06 -28.68
C ILE A 53 -10.05 7.29 -29.04
N THR A 54 -10.66 7.93 -28.04
CA THR A 54 -11.52 9.10 -28.23
C THR A 54 -10.77 10.42 -28.02
N ARG A 55 -9.55 10.37 -27.49
CA ARG A 55 -8.71 11.53 -27.23
C ARG A 55 -7.24 11.14 -27.16
N GLU A 56 -6.39 11.88 -27.85
CA GLU A 56 -4.94 11.83 -27.67
C GLU A 56 -4.52 12.99 -26.75
N THR A 57 -3.68 12.68 -25.76
CA THR A 57 -3.13 13.66 -24.82
C THR A 57 -1.66 13.38 -24.63
N SER A 58 -0.86 14.45 -24.66
CA SER A 58 0.57 14.41 -24.33
C SER A 58 0.84 15.27 -23.10
N ALA A 59 1.98 15.02 -22.47
CA ALA A 59 2.58 16.00 -21.57
C ALA A 59 2.79 17.34 -22.30
N PRO A 60 2.79 18.48 -21.59
CA PRO A 60 3.26 19.73 -22.17
C PRO A 60 4.70 19.62 -22.68
N ASP A 61 5.05 20.44 -23.66
CA ASP A 61 6.39 20.43 -24.25
C ASP A 61 7.50 20.61 -23.20
N GLY A 62 8.54 19.78 -23.31
CA GLY A 62 9.66 19.78 -22.38
C GLY A 62 9.39 19.11 -21.03
N GLN A 63 8.19 18.59 -20.79
CA GLN A 63 7.86 17.92 -19.52
C GLN A 63 7.82 16.40 -19.68
N CYS A 64 8.36 15.70 -18.69
CA CYS A 64 8.23 14.25 -18.56
C CYS A 64 7.46 13.91 -17.26
N LEU A 65 6.45 13.06 -17.37
CA LEU A 65 5.66 12.60 -16.23
C LEU A 65 5.74 11.08 -16.10
N TYR A 66 6.04 10.63 -14.88
CA TYR A 66 5.94 9.23 -14.49
C TYR A 66 4.76 9.06 -13.55
N ALA A 67 3.73 8.35 -14.00
CA ALA A 67 2.59 7.99 -13.15
C ALA A 67 2.87 6.65 -12.46
N ILE A 68 2.94 6.67 -11.13
CA ILE A 68 3.23 5.52 -10.29
C ILE A 68 1.94 5.07 -9.63
N GLY A 69 1.49 3.85 -9.96
CA GLY A 69 0.32 3.23 -9.38
C GLY A 69 0.51 2.78 -7.93
N ASP A 70 -0.42 1.96 -7.46
CA ASP A 70 -0.51 1.49 -6.07
C ASP A 70 0.80 0.84 -5.60
N ILE A 71 1.27 1.23 -4.41
CA ILE A 71 2.52 0.73 -3.83
C ILE A 71 2.22 -0.34 -2.78
N HIS A 72 1.16 -0.17 -1.98
CA HIS A 72 0.70 -1.14 -0.98
C HIS A 72 1.81 -1.73 -0.12
N GLY A 73 2.58 -0.87 0.55
CA GLY A 73 3.62 -1.30 1.50
C GLY A 73 4.73 -2.16 0.88
N ARG A 74 4.97 -2.05 -0.44
CA ARG A 74 6.09 -2.71 -1.14
C ARG A 74 7.24 -1.75 -1.38
N ARG A 75 7.96 -1.44 -0.31
CA ARG A 75 9.12 -0.55 -0.33
C ARG A 75 10.22 -1.06 -1.27
N ASP A 76 10.41 -2.38 -1.29
CA ASP A 76 11.37 -3.09 -2.15
C ASP A 76 11.08 -2.88 -3.65
N LEU A 77 9.82 -2.98 -4.06
CA LEU A 77 9.42 -2.75 -5.45
C LEU A 77 9.49 -1.26 -5.82
N LEU A 78 9.07 -0.39 -4.89
CA LEU A 78 9.19 1.06 -5.06
C LEU A 78 10.65 1.49 -5.28
N GLU A 79 11.60 0.93 -4.53
CA GLU A 79 13.03 1.22 -4.72
C GLU A 79 13.49 0.92 -6.14
N ARG A 80 13.15 -0.28 -6.60
CA ARG A 80 13.56 -0.80 -7.90
C ARG A 80 12.95 0.03 -9.03
N LEU A 81 11.67 0.37 -8.90
CA LEU A 81 10.98 1.23 -9.86
C LEU A 81 11.61 2.62 -9.93
N VAL A 82 11.92 3.23 -8.78
CA VAL A 82 12.57 4.55 -8.76
C VAL A 82 13.96 4.49 -9.42
N GLY A 83 14.73 3.43 -9.20
CA GLY A 83 16.00 3.24 -9.92
C GLY A 83 15.82 3.20 -11.44
N GLN A 84 14.83 2.45 -11.93
CA GLN A 84 14.52 2.39 -13.36
C GLN A 84 14.06 3.75 -13.92
N ILE A 85 13.26 4.49 -13.16
CA ILE A 85 12.82 5.84 -13.54
C ILE A 85 14.01 6.80 -13.60
N GLU A 86 14.98 6.69 -12.69
CA GLU A 86 16.18 7.53 -12.72
C GLU A 86 17.09 7.24 -13.91
N GLU A 87 17.25 5.96 -14.26
CA GLU A 87 17.99 5.54 -15.45
C GLU A 87 17.32 6.07 -16.73
N ASP A 88 16.00 5.90 -16.85
CA ASP A 88 15.22 6.43 -17.98
C ASP A 88 15.29 7.97 -18.03
N ALA A 89 15.11 8.63 -16.88
CA ALA A 89 15.18 10.07 -16.74
C ALA A 89 16.55 10.64 -17.12
N ALA A 90 17.63 9.89 -16.93
CA ALA A 90 18.98 10.31 -17.33
C ALA A 90 19.19 10.25 -18.85
N ALA A 91 18.40 9.44 -19.56
CA ALA A 91 18.43 9.31 -21.02
C ALA A 91 17.48 10.29 -21.74
N LEU A 92 16.71 11.10 -21.01
CA LEU A 92 15.80 12.08 -21.59
C LEU A 92 16.56 13.17 -22.39
N PRO A 93 15.96 13.72 -23.45
CA PRO A 93 16.57 14.78 -24.25
C PRO A 93 16.93 16.03 -23.44
N GLU A 94 17.95 16.77 -23.87
CA GLU A 94 18.32 18.07 -23.25
C GLU A 94 17.18 19.10 -23.30
N THR A 95 16.20 18.91 -24.19
CA THR A 95 14.99 19.74 -24.27
C THR A 95 14.00 19.48 -23.13
N THR A 96 14.20 18.45 -22.31
CA THR A 96 13.39 18.21 -21.11
C THR A 96 13.75 19.21 -20.02
N THR A 97 12.80 20.07 -19.70
CA THR A 97 12.93 21.15 -18.71
C THR A 97 12.41 20.76 -17.33
N SER A 98 11.50 19.77 -17.22
CA SER A 98 11.00 19.27 -15.94
C SER A 98 10.69 17.77 -15.95
N LYS A 99 10.78 17.17 -14.77
CA LYS A 99 10.52 15.74 -14.51
C LYS A 99 9.65 15.62 -13.27
N THR A 100 8.48 15.01 -13.41
CA THR A 100 7.49 14.93 -12.33
C THR A 100 7.11 13.48 -12.06
N LEU A 101 7.17 13.08 -10.79
CA LEU A 101 6.60 11.82 -10.31
C LEU A 101 5.19 12.09 -9.78
N VAL A 102 4.21 11.41 -10.34
CA VAL A 102 2.80 11.47 -9.91
C VAL A 102 2.44 10.14 -9.26
N PHE A 103 2.38 10.13 -7.93
CA PHE A 103 1.96 8.98 -7.15
C PHE A 103 0.44 8.96 -7.05
N LEU A 104 -0.19 7.89 -7.54
CA LEU A 104 -1.64 7.82 -7.72
C LEU A 104 -2.43 7.48 -6.45
N GLY A 105 -1.73 7.13 -5.35
CA GLY A 105 -2.33 6.78 -4.06
C GLY A 105 -1.97 5.36 -3.62
N ASP A 106 -2.62 4.90 -2.57
CA ASP A 106 -2.53 3.53 -2.05
C ASP A 106 -1.08 3.12 -1.75
N TYR A 107 -0.44 3.93 -0.89
CA TYR A 107 0.94 3.77 -0.47
C TYR A 107 1.09 2.69 0.60
N ILE A 108 0.09 2.60 1.47
CA ILE A 108 0.06 1.74 2.65
C ILE A 108 -0.81 0.49 2.43
N ASP A 109 -0.88 -0.34 3.47
CA ASP A 109 -1.67 -1.57 3.57
C ASP A 109 -1.19 -2.72 2.67
N ARG A 110 -1.61 -3.94 3.02
CA ARG A 110 -1.33 -5.23 2.35
C ARG A 110 0.12 -5.69 2.40
N GLY A 111 1.08 -4.82 2.10
CA GLY A 111 2.51 -5.08 2.27
C GLY A 111 3.01 -4.70 3.67
N LEU A 112 4.05 -5.40 4.14
CA LEU A 112 4.58 -5.23 5.50
C LEU A 112 5.50 -4.01 5.68
N GLN A 113 5.78 -3.26 4.62
CA GLN A 113 6.75 -2.17 4.62
C GLN A 113 6.06 -0.80 4.48
N SER A 114 4.80 -0.66 4.88
CA SER A 114 4.06 0.61 4.75
C SER A 114 4.79 1.78 5.41
N ARG A 115 5.34 1.60 6.62
CA ARG A 115 6.20 2.60 7.27
C ARG A 115 7.40 2.98 6.40
N ASP A 116 8.12 2.00 5.87
CA ASP A 116 9.32 2.25 5.08
C ASP A 116 9.00 2.95 3.75
N VAL A 117 7.83 2.66 3.15
CA VAL A 117 7.31 3.40 2.00
C VAL A 117 7.12 4.87 2.36
N ILE A 118 6.42 5.18 3.46
CA ILE A 118 6.20 6.57 3.88
C ILE A 118 7.53 7.27 4.17
N ASP A 119 8.44 6.63 4.91
CA ASP A 119 9.76 7.18 5.22
C ASP A 119 10.57 7.43 3.94
N PHE A 120 10.47 6.56 2.94
CA PHE A 120 11.11 6.75 1.64
C PHE A 120 10.53 7.91 0.83
N LEU A 121 9.21 8.03 0.74
CA LEU A 121 8.54 9.10 0.00
C LEU A 121 8.82 10.49 0.62
N LEU A 122 9.01 10.55 1.94
CA LEU A 122 9.39 11.76 2.67
C LEU A 122 10.89 12.07 2.64
N SER A 123 11.72 11.14 2.18
CA SER A 123 13.18 11.31 2.12
C SER A 123 13.63 12.20 0.95
N ASP A 124 14.91 12.55 0.96
CA ASP A 124 15.57 13.28 -0.12
C ASP A 124 15.83 12.41 -1.37
N ARG A 125 15.50 11.11 -1.35
CA ARG A 125 15.77 10.20 -2.47
C ARG A 125 15.16 10.69 -3.78
N LEU A 126 14.00 11.33 -3.70
CA LEU A 126 13.21 11.77 -4.85
C LEU A 126 13.40 13.27 -5.18
N LYS A 127 14.40 13.94 -4.59
CA LYS A 127 14.60 15.40 -4.74
C LYS A 127 14.91 15.86 -6.17
N ALA A 128 15.37 14.96 -7.03
CA ALA A 128 15.65 15.24 -8.44
C ALA A 128 14.37 15.42 -9.27
N PHE A 129 13.19 15.11 -8.70
CA PHE A 129 11.90 15.21 -9.35
C PHE A 129 10.97 16.16 -8.59
N GLU A 130 10.09 16.82 -9.34
CA GLU A 130 8.86 17.34 -8.78
C GLU A 130 7.96 16.18 -8.37
N ARG A 131 7.20 16.33 -7.28
CA ARG A 131 6.45 15.23 -6.68
C ARG A 131 5.01 15.65 -6.44
N VAL A 132 4.08 14.85 -6.94
CA VAL A 132 2.64 14.96 -6.66
C VAL A 132 2.20 13.68 -5.97
N PHE A 133 1.56 13.83 -4.81
CA PHE A 133 1.05 12.72 -4.02
C PHE A 133 -0.48 12.79 -3.97
N LEU A 134 -1.15 11.93 -4.73
CA LEU A 134 -2.60 11.78 -4.66
C LEU A 134 -2.98 10.86 -3.51
N MET A 135 -4.04 11.20 -2.80
CA MET A 135 -4.52 10.36 -1.71
C MET A 135 -5.38 9.21 -2.27
N GLY A 136 -5.01 7.97 -1.93
CA GLY A 136 -5.82 6.79 -2.23
C GLY A 136 -6.88 6.53 -1.17
N ASN A 137 -7.72 5.52 -1.42
CA ASN A 137 -8.75 5.13 -0.46
C ASN A 137 -8.16 4.42 0.78
N HIS A 138 -6.95 3.88 0.68
CA HIS A 138 -6.25 3.31 1.82
C HIS A 138 -5.75 4.39 2.78
N GLU A 139 -5.19 5.50 2.27
CA GLU A 139 -4.85 6.66 3.10
C GLU A 139 -6.09 7.29 3.74
N GLU A 140 -7.19 7.42 2.99
CA GLU A 140 -8.48 7.88 3.55
C GLU A 140 -8.96 6.97 4.69
N ALA A 141 -8.87 5.65 4.52
CA ALA A 141 -9.26 4.67 5.53
C ALA A 141 -8.41 4.78 6.81
N LEU A 142 -7.10 4.97 6.69
CA LEU A 142 -6.21 5.23 7.83
C LEU A 142 -6.61 6.53 8.55
N LEU A 143 -6.79 7.63 7.81
CA LEU A 143 -7.19 8.92 8.40
C LEU A 143 -8.55 8.81 9.13
N ARG A 144 -9.49 8.04 8.58
CA ARG A 144 -10.76 7.73 9.23
C ARG A 144 -10.57 6.91 10.50
N PHE A 145 -9.68 5.91 10.50
CA PHE A 145 -9.35 5.16 11.72
C PHE A 145 -8.75 6.07 12.81
N LEU A 146 -7.89 7.03 12.42
CA LEU A 146 -7.31 7.98 13.38
C LEU A 146 -8.36 8.89 14.03
N THR A 147 -9.49 9.15 13.37
CA THR A 147 -10.60 9.92 13.94
C THR A 147 -11.60 9.04 14.69
N ASP A 148 -11.95 7.87 14.14
CA ASP A 148 -12.84 6.87 14.73
C ASP A 148 -12.16 5.49 14.83
N ALA A 149 -11.68 5.15 16.03
CA ALA A 149 -11.02 3.87 16.29
C ALA A 149 -11.92 2.64 16.01
N ASN A 150 -13.26 2.78 16.03
CA ASN A 150 -14.16 1.67 15.71
C ASN A 150 -14.05 1.24 14.24
N PHE A 151 -13.68 2.16 13.35
CA PHE A 151 -13.44 1.88 11.94
C PHE A 151 -12.24 0.93 11.73
N GLY A 152 -11.34 0.81 12.71
CA GLY A 152 -10.17 -0.05 12.64
C GLY A 152 -10.50 -1.52 12.36
N LYS A 153 -11.63 -2.03 12.87
CA LYS A 153 -12.10 -3.40 12.60
C LYS A 153 -12.40 -3.65 11.13
N GLN A 154 -12.86 -2.61 10.43
CA GLN A 154 -13.15 -2.67 9.01
C GLN A 154 -11.86 -2.50 8.21
N TRP A 155 -11.05 -1.48 8.52
CA TRP A 155 -9.80 -1.18 7.83
C TRP A 155 -8.79 -2.35 7.87
N VAL A 156 -8.66 -3.03 9.01
CA VAL A 156 -7.79 -4.22 9.15
C VAL A 156 -8.13 -5.33 8.14
N ARG A 157 -9.38 -5.43 7.66
CA ARG A 157 -9.76 -6.42 6.65
C ARG A 157 -9.23 -6.11 5.25
N TYR A 158 -8.80 -4.87 5.01
CA TYR A 158 -8.29 -4.39 3.73
C TYR A 158 -6.77 -4.17 3.73
N GLY A 159 -6.07 -4.68 4.73
CA GLY A 159 -4.61 -4.60 4.81
C GLY A 159 -4.09 -3.61 5.87
N GLY A 160 -4.98 -3.03 6.69
CA GLY A 160 -4.58 -2.13 7.78
C GLY A 160 -3.79 -2.82 8.90
N ALA A 161 -3.86 -4.15 9.02
CA ALA A 161 -3.05 -4.89 10.00
C ALA A 161 -1.56 -4.82 9.68
N GLU A 162 -1.21 -4.94 8.40
CA GLU A 162 0.15 -4.89 7.89
C GLU A 162 0.74 -3.50 8.06
N THR A 163 -0.07 -2.45 7.85
CA THR A 163 0.32 -1.08 8.19
C THR A 163 0.62 -0.96 9.67
N LEU A 164 -0.29 -1.36 10.56
CA LEU A 164 -0.07 -1.32 12.01
C LEU A 164 1.20 -2.08 12.42
N TYR A 165 1.41 -3.27 11.87
CA TYR A 165 2.60 -4.08 12.09
C TYR A 165 3.88 -3.33 11.70
N SER A 166 3.92 -2.69 10.52
CA SER A 166 5.08 -1.92 10.07
C SER A 166 5.46 -0.75 11.00
N TYR A 167 4.49 -0.24 11.77
CA TYR A 167 4.70 0.78 12.80
C TYR A 167 4.99 0.23 14.20
N GLY A 168 5.09 -1.09 14.36
CA GLY A 168 5.44 -1.76 15.61
C GLY A 168 4.24 -2.08 16.52
N PHE A 169 3.03 -2.08 15.96
CA PHE A 169 1.82 -2.47 16.68
C PHE A 169 1.48 -3.93 16.43
N ALA A 170 0.97 -4.61 17.46
CA ALA A 170 0.34 -5.91 17.29
C ALA A 170 -1.10 -5.68 16.81
N PRO A 171 -1.43 -5.95 15.53
CA PRO A 171 -2.79 -5.79 15.06
C PRO A 171 -3.71 -6.81 15.75
N PRO A 172 -4.98 -6.46 16.00
CA PRO A 172 -5.91 -7.34 16.70
C PRO A 172 -6.20 -8.59 15.86
N ASN A 173 -5.59 -9.73 16.23
CA ASN A 173 -5.77 -11.08 15.68
C ASN A 173 -6.45 -11.13 14.30
N SER A 174 -5.74 -10.70 13.25
CA SER A 174 -6.16 -10.93 11.88
C SER A 174 -5.89 -12.39 11.52
N ARG A 175 -6.91 -13.25 11.71
CA ARG A 175 -6.90 -14.62 11.18
C ARG A 175 -6.88 -14.57 9.64
N ALA A 176 -5.72 -14.38 9.02
CA ALA A 176 -5.40 -14.87 7.66
C ALA A 176 -4.01 -14.42 7.16
N SER A 177 -3.57 -13.19 7.46
CA SER A 177 -2.39 -12.63 6.77
C SER A 177 -1.09 -12.75 7.54
N LEU A 178 -1.04 -12.49 8.85
CA LEU A 178 0.27 -12.44 9.52
C LEU A 178 0.94 -13.81 9.67
N ASP A 179 0.18 -14.86 10.02
CA ASP A 179 0.72 -16.24 10.10
C ASP A 179 1.28 -16.73 8.75
N SER A 180 0.67 -16.31 7.63
CA SER A 180 1.15 -16.67 6.29
C SER A 180 2.36 -15.85 5.85
N HIS A 181 2.57 -14.66 6.42
CA HIS A 181 3.68 -13.78 6.08
C HIS A 181 4.90 -13.94 6.99
N GLU A 182 4.75 -14.23 8.28
CA GLU A 182 5.87 -14.68 9.13
C GLU A 182 6.51 -15.95 8.56
N ALA A 183 5.68 -16.87 8.05
CA ALA A 183 6.13 -18.05 7.33
C ALA A 183 6.83 -17.73 5.99
N MET A 184 6.50 -16.60 5.35
CA MET A 184 7.10 -16.16 4.08
C MET A 184 8.41 -15.38 4.30
N GLN A 185 8.48 -14.54 5.34
CA GLN A 185 9.71 -13.85 5.77
C GLN A 185 10.74 -14.81 6.37
N ALA A 186 10.31 -15.90 7.01
CA ALA A 186 11.20 -16.95 7.50
C ALA A 186 11.71 -17.90 6.39
N ALA A 187 11.22 -17.75 5.15
CA ALA A 187 11.57 -18.59 4.01
C ALA A 187 12.56 -17.92 3.03
N GLU A 188 12.99 -16.68 3.30
CA GLU A 188 14.12 -15.99 2.65
C GLU A 188 15.42 -16.17 3.45
#